data_AF-A0A925MFS4-F1
#
_entry.id   AF-A0A925MFS4-F1
#
_cell.length_a   1.000
_cell.length_b   1.000
_cell.length_c   1.000
_cell.angle_alpha   90.00
_cell.angle_beta   90.00
_cell.angle_gamma   90.00
#
_symmetry.space_group_name_H-M   'P 1'
#
loop_
_entity.id
_entity.type
_entity.pdbx_description
1 polymer ?
#
loop_
_entity_poly.entity_id
_entity_poly.type
_entity_poly.pdbx_seq_one_letter_code
_entity_poly.pdbx_strand_id
1 'polypeptide(L)'
;MESAASATALAASASSIETIETLLDVTYTWGYQETRAKLRDLYDKAVRAQWIAEDVLPWGVDVDLERPLGPENLMPLFGSDIYNRMSAKEKTAINIETFAWTLSQFLHGEQGALLATAQLVDSVDNLDSKLYAASQVVDEARHVDVYNRNVHTKIGFSYTVKPHHKTMLDKILK
;
A
#
# COMPACT_ATOMS: atom_id res chain seq x y z
N MET A 1 -0.29 40.53 16.65
CA MET A 1 0.13 39.91 17.92
C MET A 1 -1.02 39.02 18.35
N GLU A 2 -1.01 37.77 17.87
CA GLU A 2 -0.49 36.59 18.61
C GLU A 2 -1.50 36.20 19.71
N SER A 3 -1.99 34.97 19.83
CA SER A 3 -1.40 33.70 19.44
C SER A 3 -2.52 32.66 19.35
N ALA A 4 -2.66 32.04 18.19
CA ALA A 4 -3.22 30.71 18.06
C ALA A 4 -2.07 29.72 18.32
N ALA A 5 -1.98 29.22 19.54
CA ALA A 5 -1.14 28.11 19.97
C ALA A 5 -1.80 27.61 21.28
N SER A 6 -2.08 26.34 21.51
CA SER A 6 -1.36 25.14 21.14
C SER A 6 -2.34 23.97 21.20
N ALA A 7 -2.57 23.32 20.07
CA ALA A 7 -3.19 21.99 20.02
C ALA A 7 -2.12 20.95 19.66
N THR A 8 -0.91 21.11 20.22
CA THR A 8 0.20 20.19 20.01
C THR A 8 0.69 19.70 21.37
N ALA A 9 0.00 18.70 21.91
CA ALA A 9 0.49 17.89 23.01
C ALA A 9 0.52 16.42 22.54
N LEU A 10 1.58 16.14 21.79
CA LEU A 10 2.36 14.89 21.82
C LEU A 10 1.53 13.60 21.92
N ALA A 11 1.08 13.12 20.76
CA ALA A 11 0.99 11.68 20.56
C ALA A 11 2.36 11.10 20.95
N ALA A 12 2.40 10.27 22.00
CA ALA A 12 3.58 9.51 22.35
C ALA A 12 4.14 8.89 21.07
N SER A 13 5.44 9.11 20.82
CA SER A 13 6.18 8.51 19.71
C SER A 13 6.01 7.00 19.78
N ALA A 14 4.97 6.47 19.13
CA ALA A 14 4.83 5.05 18.91
C ALA A 14 6.10 4.60 18.20
N SER A 15 6.68 3.49 18.66
CA SER A 15 7.83 2.89 18.01
C SER A 15 7.53 2.75 16.51
N SER A 16 8.45 3.18 15.65
CA SER A 16 8.35 2.97 14.20
C SER A 16 8.46 1.49 13.81
N ILE A 17 8.78 0.62 14.77
CA ILE A 17 8.95 -0.82 14.61
C ILE A 17 8.01 -1.53 15.57
N GLU A 18 7.20 -2.44 15.05
CA GLU A 18 6.34 -3.34 15.80
C GLU A 18 6.72 -4.79 15.49
N THR A 19 6.66 -5.65 16.50
CA THR A 19 6.93 -7.08 16.37
C THR A 19 5.67 -7.87 16.70
N ILE A 20 5.28 -8.78 15.82
CA ILE A 20 4.19 -9.73 16.02
C ILE A 20 4.81 -11.12 16.12
N GLU A 21 4.53 -11.83 17.20
CA GLU A 21 4.84 -13.25 17.29
C GLU A 21 3.88 -14.03 16.41
N THR A 22 4.42 -14.79 15.45
CA THR A 22 3.67 -15.62 14.51
C THR A 22 4.12 -17.06 14.61
N LEU A 23 3.17 -18.00 14.54
CA LEU A 23 3.42 -19.43 14.52
C LEU A 23 3.13 -19.95 13.11
N LEU A 24 4.19 -20.19 12.33
CA LEU A 24 4.09 -20.63 10.95
C LEU A 24 4.89 -21.92 10.75
N ASP A 25 4.23 -22.95 10.23
CA ASP A 25 4.91 -24.15 9.76
C ASP A 25 5.61 -23.85 8.43
N VAL A 26 6.92 -24.10 8.39
CA VAL A 26 7.71 -23.98 7.16
C VAL A 26 7.63 -25.30 6.40
N THR A 27 7.01 -25.26 5.22
CA THR A 27 6.90 -26.40 4.32
C THR A 27 7.90 -26.27 3.19
N TYR A 28 8.72 -27.28 2.93
CA TYR A 28 9.53 -27.38 1.73
C TYR A 28 9.23 -28.70 1.02
N THR A 29 9.31 -28.70 -0.31
CA THR A 29 8.91 -29.85 -1.13
C THR A 29 10.06 -30.31 -2.02
N TRP A 30 10.15 -31.62 -2.19
CA TRP A 30 11.07 -32.29 -3.13
C TRP A 30 10.35 -32.72 -4.42
N GLY A 31 9.04 -32.51 -4.50
CA GLY A 31 8.19 -32.85 -5.65
C GLY A 31 8.35 -31.86 -6.80
N TYR A 32 9.58 -31.59 -7.25
CA TYR A 32 9.87 -30.56 -8.26
C TYR A 32 9.22 -30.83 -9.62
N GLN A 33 8.83 -32.09 -9.88
CA GLN A 33 8.14 -32.51 -11.10
C GLN A 33 6.61 -32.46 -10.97
N GLU A 34 6.07 -32.22 -9.77
CA GLU A 34 4.64 -32.06 -9.55
C GLU A 34 4.22 -30.65 -9.93
N THR A 35 3.45 -30.53 -11.01
CA THR A 35 3.06 -29.22 -11.56
C THR A 35 1.59 -28.91 -11.30
N ARG A 36 1.31 -27.68 -10.90
CA ARG A 36 0.01 -27.02 -10.99
C ARG A 36 0.04 -26.03 -12.14
N ALA A 37 -0.23 -26.51 -13.35
CA ALA A 37 -0.08 -25.77 -14.61
C ALA A 37 -0.67 -24.34 -14.61
N LYS A 38 -1.82 -24.13 -13.95
CA LYS A 38 -2.43 -22.79 -13.84
C LYS A 38 -1.58 -21.80 -13.01
N LEU A 39 -0.97 -22.26 -11.93
CA LEU A 39 -0.08 -21.42 -11.10
C LEU A 39 1.26 -21.19 -11.78
N ARG A 40 1.76 -22.19 -12.51
CA ARG A 40 2.94 -22.02 -13.37
C ARG A 40 2.71 -20.94 -14.43
N ASP A 41 1.57 -20.95 -15.11
CA ASP A 41 1.20 -19.93 -16.10
C ASP A 41 1.10 -18.53 -15.48
N LEU A 42 0.54 -18.41 -14.27
CA LEU A 42 0.50 -17.14 -13.55
C LEU A 42 1.90 -16.65 -13.15
N TYR A 43 2.77 -17.54 -12.68
CA TYR A 43 4.17 -17.22 -12.38
C TYR A 43 4.92 -16.73 -13.62
N ASP A 44 4.81 -17.45 -14.74
CA ASP A 44 5.50 -17.08 -15.98
C ASP A 44 5.03 -15.71 -16.50
N LYS A 45 3.73 -15.41 -16.35
CA LYS A 45 3.18 -14.08 -16.66
C LYS A 45 3.72 -13.01 -15.72
N ALA A 46 3.73 -13.27 -14.42
CA ALA A 46 4.20 -12.32 -13.41
C ALA A 46 5.68 -11.98 -13.61
N VAL A 47 6.53 -12.96 -13.87
CA VAL A 47 7.96 -12.74 -14.12
C VAL A 47 8.20 -11.93 -15.40
N ARG A 48 7.46 -12.23 -16.48
CA ARG A 48 7.57 -11.48 -17.75
C ARG A 48 7.05 -10.04 -17.65
N ALA A 49 6.11 -9.79 -16.74
CA ALA A 49 5.51 -8.48 -16.54
C ALA A 49 6.26 -7.60 -15.51
N GLN A 50 7.38 -8.07 -14.96
CA GLN A 50 8.19 -7.29 -14.03
C GLN A 50 8.75 -6.02 -14.68
N TRP A 51 8.91 -4.99 -13.85
CA TRP A 51 9.46 -3.70 -14.24
C TRP A 51 10.22 -3.06 -13.07
N ILE A 52 11.16 -2.19 -13.39
CA ILE A 52 11.98 -1.46 -12.41
C ILE A 52 11.42 -0.05 -12.29
N ALA A 53 11.04 0.36 -11.09
CA ALA A 53 10.33 1.63 -10.89
C ALA A 53 11.14 2.86 -11.29
N GLU A 54 12.46 2.83 -11.13
CA GLU A 54 13.34 3.92 -11.58
C GLU A 54 13.34 4.07 -13.12
N ASP A 55 13.20 2.96 -13.84
CA ASP A 55 13.38 2.95 -15.30
C ASP A 55 12.11 3.38 -16.05
N VAL A 56 10.93 2.99 -15.55
CA VAL A 56 9.66 3.23 -16.27
C VAL A 56 8.84 4.40 -15.75
N LEU A 57 8.99 4.81 -14.49
CA LEU A 57 8.23 5.94 -13.95
C LEU A 57 9.00 7.25 -14.13
N PRO A 58 8.39 8.29 -14.73
CA PRO A 58 9.06 9.56 -14.96
C PRO A 58 9.08 10.40 -13.69
N TRP A 59 9.87 10.00 -12.68
CA TRP A 59 9.92 10.64 -11.37
C TRP A 59 10.31 12.12 -11.39
N GLY A 60 10.89 12.63 -12.48
CA GLY A 60 11.18 14.05 -12.65
C GLY A 60 9.96 14.92 -12.99
N VAL A 61 8.81 14.32 -13.33
CA VAL A 61 7.59 15.07 -13.66
C VAL A 61 7.01 15.72 -12.40
N ASP A 62 6.74 17.02 -12.49
CA ASP A 62 6.06 17.77 -11.45
C ASP A 62 4.56 17.42 -11.42
N VAL A 63 4.00 17.28 -10.21
CA VAL A 63 2.61 16.86 -10.01
C VAL A 63 1.85 18.01 -9.37
N ASP A 64 1.01 18.66 -10.16
CA ASP A 64 0.10 19.72 -9.71
C ASP A 64 -1.09 19.11 -8.94
N LEU A 65 -1.00 19.12 -7.61
CA LEU A 65 -2.02 18.56 -6.72
C LEU A 65 -3.35 19.35 -6.73
N GLU A 66 -3.36 20.58 -7.26
CA GLU A 66 -4.59 21.37 -7.34
C GLU A 66 -5.49 20.96 -8.52
N ARG A 67 -4.96 20.16 -9.44
CA ARG A 67 -5.74 19.54 -10.52
C ARG A 67 -6.50 18.32 -10.03
N PRO A 68 -7.58 17.92 -10.72
CA PRO A 68 -8.28 16.68 -10.40
C PRO A 68 -7.33 15.47 -10.39
N LEU A 69 -7.14 14.88 -9.22
CA LEU A 69 -6.31 13.69 -8.99
C LEU A 69 -7.02 12.37 -9.38
N GLY A 70 -8.29 12.47 -9.79
CA GLY A 70 -9.11 11.37 -10.26
C GLY A 70 -10.53 11.84 -10.59
N PRO A 71 -11.42 10.93 -11.03
CA PRO A 71 -12.82 11.23 -11.26
C PRO A 71 -13.51 11.76 -9.99
N GLU A 72 -14.27 12.85 -10.11
CA GLU A 72 -14.94 13.51 -8.96
C GLU A 72 -15.89 12.55 -8.22
N ASN A 73 -16.51 11.61 -8.93
CA ASN A 73 -17.43 10.63 -8.36
C ASN A 73 -16.76 9.54 -7.51
N LEU A 74 -15.43 9.49 -7.46
CA LEU A 74 -14.69 8.62 -6.53
C LEU A 74 -14.45 9.28 -5.17
N MET A 75 -14.69 10.59 -5.04
CA MET A 75 -14.66 11.28 -3.75
C MET A 75 -15.74 10.69 -2.83
N PRO A 76 -15.42 10.21 -1.61
CA PRO A 76 -16.41 9.59 -0.72
C PRO A 76 -17.60 10.48 -0.37
N LEU A 77 -17.43 11.81 -0.39
CA LEU A 77 -18.49 12.77 -0.12
C LEU A 77 -19.28 13.19 -1.37
N PHE A 78 -18.90 12.71 -2.56
CA PHE A 78 -19.54 13.12 -3.81
C PHE A 78 -21.06 12.93 -3.78
N GLY A 79 -21.78 13.93 -4.25
CA GLY A 79 -23.26 13.94 -4.27
C GLY A 79 -23.92 14.24 -2.92
N SER A 80 -23.18 14.31 -1.81
CA SER A 80 -23.74 14.71 -0.51
C SER A 80 -24.01 16.22 -0.42
N ASP A 81 -24.96 16.62 0.44
CA ASP A 81 -25.24 18.03 0.74
C ASP A 81 -24.03 18.78 1.33
N ILE A 82 -23.12 18.06 1.99
CA ILE A 82 -21.87 18.63 2.51
C ILE A 82 -20.98 19.02 1.32
N TYR A 83 -20.76 18.10 0.39
CA TYR A 83 -19.91 18.32 -0.78
C TYR A 83 -20.48 19.36 -1.74
N ASN A 84 -21.81 19.39 -1.91
CA ASN A 84 -22.48 20.36 -2.77
C ASN A 84 -22.40 21.80 -2.24
N ARG A 85 -22.21 21.98 -0.92
CA ARG A 85 -22.03 23.29 -0.29
C ARG A 85 -20.58 23.77 -0.25
N MET A 86 -19.61 22.89 -0.52
CA MET A 86 -18.19 23.26 -0.57
C MET A 86 -17.91 24.19 -1.75
N SER A 87 -17.13 25.23 -1.49
CA SER A 87 -16.49 26.05 -2.52
C SER A 87 -15.49 25.23 -3.35
N ALA A 88 -15.10 25.74 -4.52
CA ALA A 88 -14.08 25.09 -5.36
C ALA A 88 -12.77 24.86 -4.60
N LYS A 89 -12.34 25.82 -3.78
CA LYS A 89 -11.13 25.70 -2.96
C LYS A 89 -11.24 24.59 -1.92
N GLU A 90 -12.38 24.48 -1.24
CA GLU A 90 -12.63 23.40 -0.27
C GLU A 90 -12.66 22.03 -0.96
N LYS A 91 -13.26 21.94 -2.15
CA LYS A 91 -13.24 20.71 -2.96
C LYS A 91 -11.83 20.29 -3.37
N THR A 92 -10.99 21.23 -3.79
CA THR A 92 -9.58 20.95 -4.08
C THR A 92 -8.84 20.49 -2.83
N ALA A 93 -8.99 21.19 -1.71
CA ALA A 93 -8.33 20.81 -0.46
C ALA A 93 -8.73 19.40 0.01
N ILE A 94 -10.02 19.08 0.05
CA ILE A 94 -10.47 17.74 0.47
C ILE A 94 -10.06 16.64 -0.53
N ASN A 95 -9.96 16.95 -1.83
CA ASN A 95 -9.43 16.03 -2.83
C ASN A 95 -7.97 15.66 -2.53
N ILE A 96 -7.12 16.66 -2.26
CA ILE A 96 -5.70 16.43 -1.92
C ILE A 96 -5.59 15.56 -0.67
N GLU A 97 -6.33 15.90 0.39
CA GLU A 97 -6.31 15.15 1.65
C GLU A 97 -6.81 13.71 1.48
N THR A 98 -7.90 13.53 0.73
CA THR A 98 -8.47 12.21 0.47
C THR A 98 -7.50 11.33 -0.34
N PHE A 99 -6.83 11.93 -1.32
CA PHE A 99 -5.85 11.21 -2.15
C PHE A 99 -4.60 10.85 -1.35
N ALA A 100 -4.05 11.80 -0.60
CA ALA A 100 -2.92 11.57 0.31
C ALA A 100 -3.22 10.48 1.34
N TRP A 101 -4.42 10.53 1.94
CA TRP A 101 -4.89 9.51 2.87
C TRP A 101 -4.98 8.15 2.19
N THR A 102 -5.60 8.08 1.01
CA THR A 102 -5.78 6.82 0.26
C THR A 102 -4.43 6.17 -0.07
N LEU A 103 -3.50 6.92 -0.63
CA LEU A 103 -2.17 6.41 -0.99
C LEU A 103 -1.35 6.03 0.24
N SER A 104 -1.49 6.75 1.36
CA SER A 104 -0.88 6.35 2.62
C SER A 104 -1.46 5.01 3.11
N GLN A 105 -2.77 4.81 3.02
CA GLN A 105 -3.38 3.54 3.41
C GLN A 105 -2.99 2.40 2.47
N PHE A 106 -2.82 2.65 1.16
CA PHE A 106 -2.28 1.64 0.25
C PHE A 106 -0.86 1.26 0.64
N LEU A 107 0.04 2.23 0.85
CA LEU A 107 1.40 1.95 1.33
C LEU A 107 1.44 0.99 2.54
N HIS A 108 0.64 1.28 3.58
CA HIS A 108 0.55 0.42 4.76
C HIS A 108 -0.01 -0.97 4.44
N GLY A 109 -0.98 -1.03 3.52
CA GLY A 109 -1.56 -2.28 3.03
C GLY A 109 -0.55 -3.13 2.27
N GLU A 110 0.22 -2.52 1.36
CA GLU A 110 1.24 -3.23 0.57
C GLU A 110 2.37 -3.76 1.46
N GLN A 111 2.73 -3.03 2.52
CA GLN A 111 3.67 -3.55 3.52
C GLN A 111 3.12 -4.80 4.21
N GLY A 112 1.83 -4.81 4.54
CA GLY A 112 1.15 -5.98 5.08
C GLY A 112 1.08 -7.13 4.07
N ALA A 113 0.75 -6.84 2.81
CA ALA A 113 0.68 -7.82 1.72
C ALA A 113 2.06 -8.44 1.43
N LEU A 114 3.13 -7.64 1.50
CA LEU A 114 4.51 -8.10 1.39
C LEU A 114 4.82 -9.19 2.44
N LEU A 115 4.45 -8.96 3.70
CA LEU A 115 4.68 -9.94 4.76
C LEU A 115 3.76 -11.16 4.62
N ALA A 116 2.49 -10.95 4.29
CA ALA A 116 1.53 -12.04 4.08
C ALA A 116 1.95 -12.95 2.91
N THR A 117 2.42 -12.38 1.79
CA THR A 117 2.91 -13.14 0.65
C THR A 117 4.20 -13.88 0.98
N ALA A 118 5.08 -13.32 1.83
CA ALA A 118 6.24 -14.04 2.34
C ALA A 118 5.82 -15.27 3.19
N GLN A 119 4.81 -15.13 4.06
CA GLN A 119 4.25 -16.27 4.81
C GLN A 119 3.62 -17.33 3.90
N LEU A 120 3.03 -16.94 2.76
CA LEU A 120 2.55 -17.89 1.75
C LEU A 120 3.70 -18.70 1.14
N VAL A 121 4.85 -18.08 0.87
CA VAL A 121 6.02 -18.80 0.36
C VAL A 121 6.44 -19.92 1.31
N ASP A 122 6.42 -19.68 2.61
CA ASP A 122 6.77 -20.69 3.62
C ASP A 122 5.71 -21.79 3.76
N SER A 123 4.42 -21.44 3.73
CA SER A 123 3.32 -22.36 4.11
C SER A 123 2.76 -23.24 2.99
N VAL A 124 2.80 -22.82 1.72
CA VAL A 124 2.18 -23.61 0.63
C VAL A 124 2.96 -24.89 0.30
N ASP A 125 2.26 -25.94 -0.15
CA ASP A 125 2.76 -27.32 -0.18
C ASP A 125 3.51 -27.76 -1.46
N ASN A 126 3.40 -27.00 -2.55
CA ASN A 126 3.93 -27.38 -3.87
C ASN A 126 4.78 -26.27 -4.50
N LEU A 127 5.67 -26.66 -5.41
CA LEU A 127 6.66 -25.76 -6.00
C LEU A 127 6.02 -24.62 -6.79
N ASP A 128 5.02 -24.89 -7.64
CA ASP A 128 4.39 -23.86 -8.47
C ASP A 128 3.68 -22.80 -7.63
N SER A 129 3.04 -23.19 -6.52
CA SER A 129 2.49 -22.24 -5.55
C SER A 129 3.57 -21.38 -4.91
N LYS A 130 4.70 -21.98 -4.50
CA LYS A 130 5.81 -21.22 -3.90
C LYS A 130 6.41 -20.22 -4.88
N LEU A 131 6.61 -20.61 -6.13
CA LEU A 131 7.15 -19.73 -7.17
C LEU A 131 6.20 -18.57 -7.47
N TYR A 132 4.91 -18.85 -7.60
CA TYR A 132 3.92 -17.80 -7.81
C TYR A 132 3.82 -16.87 -6.60
N ALA A 133 3.77 -17.38 -5.37
CA ALA A 133 3.79 -16.57 -4.16
C ALA A 133 5.05 -15.69 -4.08
N ALA A 134 6.22 -16.24 -4.43
CA ALA A 134 7.47 -15.48 -4.45
C ALA A 134 7.44 -14.32 -5.47
N SER A 135 6.77 -14.49 -6.62
CA SER A 135 6.56 -13.38 -7.56
C SER A 135 5.71 -12.25 -6.94
N GLN A 136 4.72 -12.59 -6.11
CA GLN A 136 3.93 -11.60 -5.38
C GLN A 136 4.74 -10.87 -4.31
N VAL A 137 5.66 -11.55 -3.60
CA VAL A 137 6.57 -10.89 -2.65
C VAL A 137 7.36 -9.76 -3.34
N VAL A 138 7.86 -10.01 -4.55
CA VAL A 138 8.57 -8.99 -5.34
C VAL A 138 7.63 -7.86 -5.78
N ASP A 139 6.42 -8.19 -6.21
CA ASP A 139 5.42 -7.18 -6.59
C ASP A 139 5.06 -6.26 -5.42
N GLU A 140 4.76 -6.80 -4.23
CA GLU A 140 4.42 -5.99 -3.07
C GLU A 140 5.60 -5.19 -2.53
N ALA A 141 6.83 -5.73 -2.61
CA ALA A 141 8.03 -4.96 -2.30
C ALA A 141 8.17 -3.73 -3.22
N ARG A 142 7.90 -3.91 -4.53
CA ARG A 142 7.91 -2.81 -5.51
C ARG A 142 6.76 -1.83 -5.26
N HIS A 143 5.58 -2.29 -4.87
CA HIS A 143 4.47 -1.41 -4.53
C HIS A 143 4.78 -0.56 -3.30
N VAL A 144 5.36 -1.14 -2.24
CA VAL A 144 5.83 -0.40 -1.06
C VAL A 144 6.83 0.68 -1.46
N ASP A 145 7.83 0.34 -2.27
CA ASP A 145 8.84 1.32 -2.73
C ASP A 145 8.21 2.48 -3.52
N VAL A 146 7.35 2.17 -4.50
CA VAL A 146 6.68 3.17 -5.34
C VAL A 146 5.77 4.07 -4.53
N TYR A 147 4.89 3.51 -3.69
CA TYR A 147 3.97 4.32 -2.88
C TYR A 147 4.72 5.14 -1.84
N ASN A 148 5.75 4.59 -1.20
CA ASN A 148 6.56 5.33 -0.24
C ASN A 148 7.21 6.54 -0.91
N ARG A 149 7.86 6.37 -2.07
CA ARG A 149 8.45 7.49 -2.80
C ARG A 149 7.39 8.49 -3.27
N ASN A 150 6.26 8.01 -3.81
CA ASN A 150 5.21 8.89 -4.31
C ASN A 150 4.63 9.78 -3.21
N VAL A 151 4.24 9.21 -2.07
CA VAL A 151 3.67 9.94 -0.93
C VAL A 151 4.65 11.00 -0.42
N HIS A 152 5.94 10.67 -0.29
CA HIS A 152 6.92 11.62 0.27
C HIS A 152 7.45 12.65 -0.71
N THR A 153 7.51 12.34 -2.02
CA THR A 153 8.15 13.23 -3.02
C THR A 153 7.16 13.95 -3.94
N LYS A 154 5.94 13.41 -4.12
CA LYS A 154 4.91 14.00 -4.99
C LYS A 154 3.77 14.62 -4.21
N ILE A 155 3.33 13.97 -3.14
CA ILE A 155 2.30 14.54 -2.25
C ILE A 155 2.95 15.44 -1.20
N GLY A 156 4.07 14.99 -0.63
CA GLY A 156 4.87 15.74 0.35
C GLY A 156 4.48 15.49 1.81
N PHE A 157 3.44 14.69 2.07
CA PHE A 157 3.01 14.32 3.42
C PHE A 157 2.26 12.99 3.42
N SER A 158 2.18 12.34 4.59
CA SER A 158 1.61 11.00 4.77
C SER A 158 0.70 10.92 5.99
N TYR A 159 -0.25 9.99 5.94
CA TYR A 159 -1.09 9.64 7.08
C TYR A 159 -0.62 8.34 7.75
N THR A 160 -0.83 8.24 9.06
CA THR A 160 -0.60 7.00 9.80
C THR A 160 -1.61 5.93 9.40
N VAL A 161 -1.28 4.66 9.66
CA VAL A 161 -2.22 3.55 9.44
C VAL A 161 -3.48 3.75 10.28
N LYS A 162 -4.66 3.63 9.66
CA LYS A 162 -5.92 3.74 10.40
C LYS A 162 -6.08 2.54 11.36
N PRO A 163 -6.61 2.71 12.58
CA PRO A 163 -6.64 1.65 13.60
C PRO A 163 -7.27 0.34 13.13
N HIS A 164 -8.38 0.41 12.38
CA HIS A 164 -9.05 -0.78 11.85
C HIS A 164 -8.22 -1.49 10.77
N HIS A 165 -7.46 -0.74 9.97
CA HIS A 165 -6.54 -1.34 8.99
C HIS A 165 -5.40 -2.04 9.72
N LYS A 166 -4.80 -1.37 10.70
CA LYS A 166 -3.77 -1.99 11.54
C LYS A 166 -4.27 -3.28 12.17
N THR A 167 -5.47 -3.27 12.78
CA THR A 167 -6.08 -4.47 13.35
C THR A 167 -6.29 -5.59 12.33
N MET A 168 -6.65 -5.25 11.08
CA MET A 168 -6.76 -6.23 10.00
C MET A 168 -5.40 -6.82 9.64
N LEU A 169 -4.37 -5.99 9.49
CA LEU A 169 -3.00 -6.42 9.19
C LEU A 169 -2.45 -7.33 10.30
N ASP A 170 -2.59 -6.90 11.57
CA ASP A 170 -2.16 -7.69 12.72
C ASP A 170 -2.83 -9.07 12.78
N LYS A 171 -4.07 -9.19 12.28
CA LYS A 171 -4.79 -10.49 12.21
C LYS A 171 -4.34 -11.36 11.06
N ILE A 172 -3.97 -10.77 9.92
CA ILE A 172 -3.49 -11.51 8.76
C ILE A 172 -2.08 -12.05 9.02
N LEU A 173 -1.25 -11.27 9.72
CA LEU A 173 0.18 -11.56 9.93
C LEU A 173 0.47 -12.43 11.15
N LYS A 174 -0.52 -12.66 12.02
CA LYS A 174 -0.35 -13.46 13.23
C LYS A 174 -0.48 -14.95 12.93
#